data_AF-A0AAP4Y3N6-F1
#
_entry.id   AF-A0AAP4Y3N6-F1
#
_cell.length_a   1.000
_cell.length_b   1.000
_cell.length_c   1.000
_cell.angle_alpha   90.00
_cell.angle_beta   90.00
_cell.angle_gamma   90.00
#
_symmetry.space_group_name_H-M   'P 1'
#
loop_
_entity.id
_entity.type
_entity.pdbx_description
1 polymer ?
#
loop_
_entity_poly.entity_id
_entity_poly.type
_entity_poly.pdbx_seq_one_letter_code
_entity_poly.pdbx_strand_id
1 'polypeptide(L)'
;MSPDAPAGDATPRAGGEGRLVRVELPFHLRTLARVEGEVALRVAGEVTLEAVLDALEEAYPVLRGTIRDHVTCERRDFLRFFAGGRDLSLEPPDTPLPEAVAAGREPFLVVGALAGG
;
A
#
# COMPACT_ATOMS: atom_id res chain seq x y z
N MET A 1 0.79 -29.72 -16.92
CA MET A 1 1.10 -28.32 -17.25
C MET A 1 0.30 -27.41 -16.33
N SER A 2 0.88 -27.13 -15.17
CA SER A 2 0.69 -25.91 -14.40
C SER A 2 2.06 -25.66 -13.79
N PRO A 3 2.83 -24.66 -14.22
CA PRO A 3 4.02 -24.26 -13.47
C PRO A 3 3.49 -23.68 -12.14
N ASP A 4 3.77 -24.28 -10.99
CA ASP A 4 5.02 -24.06 -10.26
C ASP A 4 5.38 -22.57 -10.29
N ALA A 5 4.63 -21.79 -9.51
CA ALA A 5 5.13 -20.53 -8.98
C ALA A 5 5.58 -20.83 -7.55
N PRO A 6 6.88 -20.87 -7.27
CA PRO A 6 7.35 -21.03 -5.91
C PRO A 6 6.85 -19.83 -5.10
N ALA A 7 6.06 -20.09 -4.06
CA ALA A 7 5.87 -19.14 -2.96
C ALA A 7 7.28 -18.85 -2.44
N GLY A 8 7.82 -17.70 -2.85
CA GLY A 8 9.18 -17.31 -2.58
C GLY A 8 9.43 -17.33 -1.09
N ASP A 9 10.49 -18.02 -0.70
CA ASP A 9 11.12 -17.88 0.59
C ASP A 9 11.41 -16.40 0.85
N ALA A 10 10.56 -15.75 1.63
CA ALA A 10 10.77 -14.40 2.13
C ALA A 10 11.11 -14.50 3.62
N THR A 11 12.26 -15.10 3.92
CA THR A 11 12.92 -14.81 5.19
C THR A 11 14.22 -14.03 4.97
N PRO A 12 14.15 -12.70 4.80
CA PRO A 12 15.23 -11.84 5.26
C PRO A 12 15.02 -11.56 6.75
N ARG A 13 15.62 -12.39 7.61
CA ARG A 13 16.01 -11.92 8.95
C ARG A 13 17.17 -10.93 8.78
N ALA A 14 16.89 -9.63 8.77
CA ALA A 14 17.87 -8.60 9.13
C ALA A 14 17.23 -7.22 9.36
N GLY A 15 17.26 -6.74 10.60
CA GLY A 15 17.54 -5.33 10.92
C GLY A 15 16.47 -4.28 10.59
N GLY A 16 15.45 -4.16 11.45
CA GLY A 16 15.35 -3.06 12.43
C GLY A 16 15.51 -1.59 12.00
N GLU A 17 15.43 -1.21 10.73
CA GLU A 17 15.38 0.20 10.31
C GLU A 17 14.11 0.46 9.53
N GLY A 18 13.06 0.89 10.22
CA GLY A 18 11.77 1.21 9.61
C GLY A 18 11.93 2.27 8.51
N ARG A 19 11.52 1.92 7.29
CA ARG A 19 11.55 2.77 6.10
C ARG A 19 10.40 3.76 6.14
N LEU A 20 10.69 5.03 5.86
CA LEU A 20 9.67 6.06 5.74
C LEU A 20 9.14 6.08 4.31
N VAL A 21 7.90 5.60 4.15
CA VAL A 21 7.18 5.56 2.89
C VAL A 21 6.18 6.71 2.88
N ARG A 22 6.17 7.47 1.80
CA ARG A 22 5.21 8.56 1.60
C ARG A 22 4.00 7.97 0.87
N VAL A 23 2.80 8.21 1.36
CA VAL A 23 1.56 7.74 0.74
C VAL A 23 0.68 8.93 0.41
N GLU A 24 0.31 9.06 -0.85
CA GLU A 24 -0.64 10.08 -1.29
C GLU A 24 -2.03 9.47 -1.35
N LEU A 25 -2.93 10.01 -0.54
CA LEU A 25 -4.31 9.58 -0.46
C LEU A 25 -5.20 10.45 -1.37
N PRO A 26 -6.25 9.88 -1.96
CA PRO A 26 -7.22 10.66 -2.72
C PRO A 26 -8.02 11.57 -1.78
N PHE A 27 -8.62 12.63 -2.33
CA PHE A 27 -9.33 13.66 -1.55
C PHE A 27 -10.31 13.11 -0.50
N HIS A 28 -11.12 12.12 -0.88
CA HIS A 28 -12.10 11.52 0.02
C HIS A 28 -11.46 10.80 1.21
N LEU A 29 -10.41 10.00 0.99
CA LEU A 29 -9.69 9.31 2.06
C LEU A 29 -8.93 10.29 2.96
N ARG A 30 -8.34 11.34 2.37
CA ARG A 30 -7.72 12.44 3.15
C ARG A 30 -8.71 13.10 4.11
N THR A 31 -9.94 13.30 3.66
CA THR A 31 -11.01 13.89 4.46
C THR A 31 -11.41 12.97 5.62
N LEU A 32 -11.53 11.66 5.37
CA LEU A 32 -11.84 10.65 6.39
C LEU A 32 -10.71 10.51 7.42
N ALA A 33 -9.46 10.44 6.97
CA ALA A 33 -8.27 10.36 7.80
C ALA A 33 -7.92 11.69 8.49
N ARG A 34 -8.58 12.80 8.11
CA ARG A 34 -8.27 14.17 8.57
C ARG A 34 -6.81 14.55 8.34
N VAL A 35 -6.28 14.19 7.17
CA VAL A 35 -4.91 14.49 6.77
C VAL A 35 -4.89 15.45 5.59
N GLU A 36 -3.95 16.38 5.59
CA GLU A 36 -3.73 17.31 4.50
C GLU A 36 -2.53 16.85 3.68
N GLY A 37 -2.79 16.36 2.47
CA GLY A 37 -1.75 15.93 1.53
C GLY A 37 -1.31 14.47 1.70
N GLU A 38 -0.01 14.27 1.65
CA GLU A 38 0.67 12.97 1.75
C GLU A 38 0.95 12.59 3.20
N VAL A 39 0.87 11.29 3.52
CA VAL A 39 1.13 10.75 4.84
C VAL A 39 2.44 9.97 4.83
N ALA A 40 3.30 10.23 5.80
CA ALA A 40 4.52 9.46 6.00
C ALA A 40 4.23 8.28 6.93
N LEU A 41 4.37 7.07 6.40
CA LEU A 41 4.20 5.82 7.13
C LEU A 41 5.55 5.18 7.39
N ARG A 42 5.71 4.60 8.57
CA ARG A 42 6.92 3.85 8.89
C ARG A 42 6.64 2.37 8.72
N VAL A 43 7.30 1.76 7.75
CA VAL A 43 7.19 0.32 7.45
C VAL A 43 8.43 -0.38 7.97
N ALA A 44 8.26 -1.34 8.87
CA ALA A 44 9.36 -2.13 9.41
C ALA A 44 9.68 -3.30 8.47
N GLY A 45 10.94 -3.41 8.03
CA GLY A 45 11.39 -4.51 7.19
C GLY A 45 11.18 -4.25 5.69
N GLU A 46 10.72 -5.26 4.98
CA GLU A 46 10.51 -5.20 3.53
C GLU A 46 9.27 -4.35 3.21
N VAL A 47 9.45 -3.33 2.37
CA VAL A 47 8.37 -2.43 1.98
C VAL A 47 7.56 -3.09 0.86
N THR A 48 6.61 -3.93 1.24
CA THR A 48 5.65 -4.56 0.33
C THR A 48 4.35 -3.76 0.25
N LEU A 49 3.52 -4.09 -0.74
CA LEU A 49 2.18 -3.51 -0.86
C LEU A 49 1.34 -3.79 0.40
N GLU A 50 1.42 -5.01 0.95
CA GLU A 50 0.80 -5.33 2.23
C GLU A 50 1.34 -4.50 3.38
N ALA A 51 2.67 -4.44 3.54
CA ALA A 51 3.26 -3.76 4.68
C ALA A 51 2.93 -2.26 4.72
N VAL A 52 2.81 -1.60 3.57
CA VAL A 52 2.35 -0.20 3.48
C VAL A 52 0.88 -0.08 3.85
N LEU A 53 0.03 -0.97 3.37
CA LEU A 53 -1.40 -0.96 3.68
C LEU A 53 -1.66 -1.23 5.15
N ASP A 54 -0.98 -2.21 5.75
CA ASP A 54 -1.05 -2.49 7.19
C ASP A 54 -0.59 -1.29 8.03
N ALA A 55 0.54 -0.67 7.67
CA ALA A 55 1.01 0.54 8.35
C ALA A 55 0.03 1.71 8.21
N LEU A 56 -0.65 1.82 7.06
CA LEU A 56 -1.67 2.86 6.83
C LEU A 56 -2.91 2.62 7.67
N GLU A 57 -3.39 1.37 7.74
CA GLU A 57 -4.55 0.98 8.53
C GLU A 57 -4.29 1.04 10.04
N GLU A 58 -3.05 0.77 10.48
CA GLU A 58 -2.61 0.94 11.86
C GLU A 58 -2.56 2.43 12.25
N ALA A 59 -2.03 3.29 11.37
CA ALA A 59 -1.97 4.73 11.59
C ALA A 59 -3.35 5.40 11.51
N TYR A 60 -4.20 4.93 10.59
CA TYR A 60 -5.52 5.48 10.32
C TYR A 60 -6.58 4.38 10.33
N PRO A 61 -7.01 3.92 11.52
CA PRO A 61 -8.02 2.86 11.63
C PRO A 61 -9.37 3.22 11.01
N VAL A 62 -9.62 4.52 10.76
CA VAL A 62 -10.80 5.02 10.02
C VAL A 62 -10.81 4.61 8.54
N LEU A 63 -9.64 4.32 7.95
CA LEU A 63 -9.51 3.86 6.57
C LEU A 63 -9.70 2.34 6.45
N ARG A 64 -9.65 1.61 7.57
CA ARG A 64 -9.85 0.16 7.62
C ARG A 64 -11.25 -0.19 7.11
N GLY A 65 -11.34 -1.08 6.13
CA GLY A 65 -12.61 -1.44 5.46
C GLY A 65 -12.97 -0.58 4.24
N THR A 66 -12.27 0.54 4.01
CA THR A 66 -12.40 1.30 2.74
C THR A 66 -11.40 0.86 1.69
N ILE A 67 -10.20 0.45 2.12
CA ILE A 67 -9.09 0.04 1.24
C ILE A 67 -9.09 -1.46 0.97
N ARG A 68 -9.24 -2.27 2.02
CA ARG A 68 -9.37 -3.73 1.96
C ARG A 68 -10.74 -4.13 2.48
N ASP A 69 -11.42 -5.06 1.80
CA ASP A 69 -12.67 -5.59 2.33
C ASP A 69 -12.40 -6.39 3.61
N HIS A 70 -13.14 -6.06 4.67
CA HIS A 70 -12.90 -6.58 6.02
C HIS A 70 -13.29 -8.06 6.18
N VAL A 71 -13.98 -8.64 5.19
CA VAL A 71 -14.53 -10.01 5.23
C VAL A 71 -13.83 -10.90 4.21
N THR A 72 -13.50 -10.39 3.01
CA THR A 72 -12.85 -11.21 1.97
C THR A 72 -11.37 -10.88 1.77
N CYS A 73 -10.85 -9.81 2.37
CA CYS A 73 -9.53 -9.23 2.04
C CYS A 73 -9.37 -8.90 0.54
N GLU A 74 -10.45 -8.93 -0.25
CA GLU A 74 -10.41 -8.55 -1.65
C GLU A 74 -10.31 -7.02 -1.76
N ARG A 75 -9.47 -6.57 -2.69
CA ARG A 75 -9.36 -5.14 -3.01
C ARG A 75 -10.62 -4.73 -3.73
N ARG A 76 -11.29 -3.68 -3.27
CA ARG A 76 -12.42 -3.11 -4.01
C ARG A 76 -11.93 -2.61 -5.37
N ASP A 77 -12.58 -3.03 -6.45
CA ASP A 77 -12.27 -2.65 -7.85
C ASP A 77 -12.14 -1.13 -8.11
N PHE A 78 -12.60 -0.31 -7.19
CA PHE A 78 -12.59 1.14 -7.29
C PHE A 78 -11.31 1.80 -6.77
N LEU A 79 -10.36 1.07 -6.20
CA LEU A 79 -9.06 1.61 -5.77
C LEU A 79 -7.93 1.09 -6.63
N ARG A 80 -7.11 2.02 -7.13
CA ARG A 80 -5.89 1.73 -7.87
C ARG A 80 -4.68 2.18 -7.06
N PHE A 81 -3.62 1.40 -7.15
CA PHE A 81 -2.39 1.61 -6.42
C PHE A 81 -1.26 1.83 -7.42
N PHE A 82 -0.53 2.93 -7.26
CA PHE A 82 0.64 3.20 -8.09
C PHE A 82 1.88 3.43 -7.23
N ALA A 83 3.00 2.89 -7.69
CA ALA A 83 4.29 3.03 -7.03
C ALA A 83 5.39 3.24 -8.08
N GLY A 84 6.18 4.32 -7.95
CA GLY A 84 7.25 4.63 -8.90
C GLY A 84 6.77 4.65 -10.35
N GLY A 85 5.55 5.18 -10.59
CA GLY A 85 4.91 5.24 -11.90
C GLY A 85 4.40 3.91 -12.46
N ARG A 86 4.38 2.83 -11.66
CA ARG A 86 3.82 1.52 -12.05
C ARG A 86 2.48 1.30 -11.39
N ASP A 87 1.51 0.78 -12.14
CA ASP A 87 0.25 0.27 -11.57
C ASP A 87 0.53 -1.06 -10.86
N LEU A 88 0.24 -1.11 -9.56
CA LEU A 88 0.32 -2.29 -8.71
C LEU A 88 -1.08 -2.73 -8.25
N SER A 89 -2.13 -2.25 -8.92
CA SER A 89 -3.52 -2.48 -8.52
C SER A 89 -3.87 -3.97 -8.55
N LEU A 90 -3.31 -4.69 -9.53
CA LEU A 90 -3.52 -6.12 -9.77
C LEU A 90 -2.39 -7.02 -9.25
N GLU A 91 -1.32 -6.42 -8.73
CA GLU A 91 -0.16 -7.17 -8.25
C GLU A 91 -0.43 -7.83 -6.90
N PRO A 92 0.19 -8.97 -6.56
CA PRO A 92 0.00 -9.61 -5.27
C PRO A 92 0.38 -8.70 -4.06
N PRO A 93 -0.21 -8.94 -2.87
CA PRO A 93 0.07 -8.13 -1.67
C PRO A 93 1.53 -8.22 -1.20
N ASP A 94 2.17 -9.37 -1.41
CA ASP A 94 3.59 -9.62 -1.16
C ASP A 94 4.53 -8.96 -2.18
N THR A 95 4.00 -8.26 -3.20
CA THR A 95 4.86 -7.59 -4.18
C THR A 95 5.68 -6.48 -3.50
N PRO A 96 7.03 -6.54 -3.58
CA PRO A 96 7.88 -5.50 -3.04
C PRO A 96 7.73 -4.21 -3.83
N LEU A 97 7.63 -3.08 -3.12
CA LEU A 97 7.54 -1.77 -3.74
C LEU A 97 8.90 -1.35 -4.34
N PRO A 98 8.90 -0.52 -5.40
CA PRO A 98 10.12 0.01 -5.98
C PRO A 98 10.98 0.72 -4.92
N GLU A 99 12.30 0.59 -5.02
CA GLU A 99 13.25 1.22 -4.09
C GLU A 99 13.03 2.74 -3.96
N ALA A 100 12.54 3.40 -5.01
CA ALA A 100 12.21 4.82 -4.94
C ALA A 100 11.09 5.13 -3.94
N VAL A 101 10.06 4.28 -3.85
CA VAL A 101 8.97 4.38 -2.87
C VAL A 101 9.43 3.89 -1.50
N ALA A 102 10.14 2.77 -1.45
CA ALA A 102 10.69 2.23 -0.20
C ALA A 102 11.70 3.16 0.48
N ALA A 103 12.42 3.99 -0.30
CA ALA A 103 13.32 5.01 0.21
C ALA A 103 12.63 6.36 0.52
N GLY A 104 11.32 6.48 0.27
CA GLY A 104 10.57 7.74 0.44
C GLY A 104 10.93 8.83 -0.58
N ARG A 105 11.61 8.47 -1.68
CA ARG A 105 11.91 9.40 -2.79
C ARG A 105 10.67 9.69 -3.61
N GLU A 106 9.85 8.68 -3.85
CA GLU A 106 8.56 8.78 -4.53
C GLU A 106 7.41 8.39 -3.60
N PRO A 107 6.22 9.00 -3.74
CA PRO A 107 5.05 8.58 -2.99
C PRO A 107 4.40 7.34 -3.60
N PHE A 108 3.80 6.53 -2.74
CA PHE A 108 2.80 5.52 -3.10
C PHE A 108 1.46 6.22 -3.31
N LEU A 109 0.91 6.16 -4.52
CA LEU A 109 -0.31 6.87 -4.88
C LEU A 109 -1.51 5.93 -4.74
N VAL A 110 -2.48 6.33 -3.93
CA VAL A 110 -3.78 5.67 -3.84
C VAL A 110 -4.78 6.48 -4.65
N VAL A 111 -5.35 5.87 -5.68
CA VAL A 111 -6.30 6.52 -6.58
C VAL A 111 -7.66 5.86 -6.42
N GLY A 112 -8.64 6.63 -5.94
CA GLY A 112 -10.04 6.23 -6.03
C GLY A 112 -10.57 6.52 -7.42
N ALA A 113 -11.08 5.50 -8.10
CA ALA A 113 -12.04 5.68 -9.18
C ALA A 113 -13.28 6.34 -8.56
N LEU A 114 -13.32 7.66 -8.60
CA LEU A 114 -14.49 8.44 -8.21
C LEU A 114 -15.66 7.97 -9.08
N ALA A 115 -16.71 7.47 -8.43
CA ALA A 115 -18.05 7.63 -8.97
C ALA A 115 -18.24 9.15 -9.14
N GLY A 116 -18.15 9.62 -10.38
CA GLY A 116 -18.41 11.02 -10.71
C GLY A 116 -19.82 11.38 -10.26
N GLY A 117 -19.93 12.45 -9.47
CA GLY A 117 -21.19 13.16 -9.24
C GLY A 117 -21.49 14.09 -10.40
#